data_AF-A0A2V6FDK1-F1
#
_entry.id   AF-A0A2V6FDK1-F1
#
_cell.length_a   1.000
_cell.length_b   1.000
_cell.length_c   1.000
_cell.angle_alpha   90.00
_cell.angle_beta   90.00
_cell.angle_gamma   90.00
#
_symmetry.space_group_name_H-M   'P 1'
#
loop_
_entity.id
_entity.type
_entity.pdbx_description
1 polymer ?
#
loop_
_entity_poly.entity_id
_entity_poly.type
_entity_poly.pdbx_seq_one_letter_code
_entity_poly.pdbx_strand_id
1 'polypeptide(L)'
;MKTDQQSEAAAVFLQTVSVAIAQLKQQLQLDYEQAYPDLREIVHLVLDEEETKAWELSLFPHLLLPDLVEVHIEKLNLQPVDTRHDDLLVPHHFPEIDNYQPAFALCG
;
A
#
# COMPACT_ATOMS: atom_id res chain seq x y z
N MET A 1 23.50 -6.69 24.19
CA MET A 1 23.42 -6.69 22.71
C MET A 1 21.96 -6.92 22.34
N LYS A 2 21.28 -5.92 21.75
CA LYS A 2 19.85 -5.96 21.37
C LYS A 2 19.57 -5.14 20.09
N THR A 3 20.58 -4.98 19.23
CA THR A 3 20.50 -4.16 18.01
C THR A 3 20.28 -5.00 16.75
N ASP A 4 20.59 -6.29 16.76
CA ASP A 4 20.44 -7.16 15.59
C ASP A 4 18.99 -7.53 15.25
N GLN A 5 18.15 -7.86 16.25
CA GLN A 5 16.75 -8.26 16.00
C GLN A 5 15.88 -7.14 15.42
N GLN A 6 16.19 -5.88 15.76
CA GLN A 6 15.47 -4.73 15.21
C GLN A 6 15.84 -4.47 13.74
N SER A 7 17.09 -4.77 13.35
CA SER A 7 17.55 -4.63 11.96
C SER A 7 16.95 -5.70 11.06
N GLU A 8 16.79 -6.93 11.56
CA GLU A 8 16.14 -8.02 10.81
C GLU A 8 14.65 -7.75 10.61
N ALA A 9 13.94 -7.32 11.66
CA ALA A 9 12.53 -6.93 11.56
C ALA A 9 12.31 -5.75 10.60
N ALA A 10 13.19 -4.75 10.62
CA ALA A 10 13.13 -3.62 9.69
C ALA A 10 13.37 -4.04 8.23
N ALA A 11 14.29 -4.99 7.99
CA ALA A 11 14.55 -5.52 6.65
C ALA A 11 13.33 -6.28 6.09
N VAL A 12 12.71 -7.14 6.90
CA VAL A 12 11.49 -7.86 6.51
C VAL A 12 10.35 -6.89 6.23
N PHE A 13 10.16 -5.89 7.10
CA PHE A 13 9.13 -4.86 6.92
C PHE A 13 9.30 -4.10 5.59
N LEU A 14 10.50 -3.61 5.29
CA LEU A 14 10.77 -2.91 4.03
C LEU A 14 10.53 -3.82 2.82
N GLN A 15 10.89 -5.10 2.91
CA GLN A 15 10.64 -6.06 1.86
C GLN A 15 9.13 -6.28 1.63
N THR A 16 8.35 -6.42 2.70
CA THR A 16 6.89 -6.55 2.61
C THR A 16 6.27 -5.31 1.98
N VAL A 17 6.72 -4.11 2.37
CA VAL A 17 6.24 -2.84 1.80
C VAL A 17 6.59 -2.75 0.32
N SER A 18 7.82 -3.10 -0.10
CA SER A 18 8.19 -3.13 -1.52
C SER A 18 7.33 -4.09 -2.34
N VAL A 19 7.00 -5.27 -1.81
CA VAL A 19 6.11 -6.23 -2.48
C VAL A 19 4.69 -5.68 -2.61
N ALA A 20 4.16 -5.07 -1.54
CA ALA A 20 2.82 -4.48 -1.56
C ALA A 20 2.71 -3.36 -2.60
N ILE A 21 3.73 -2.50 -2.71
CA ILE A 21 3.77 -1.43 -3.72
C ILE A 21 3.83 -2.01 -5.14
N ALA A 22 4.66 -3.02 -5.37
CA ALA A 22 4.78 -3.65 -6.68
C ALA A 22 3.44 -4.25 -7.15
N GLN A 23 2.73 -4.93 -6.25
CA GLN A 23 1.41 -5.49 -6.52
C GLN A 23 0.37 -4.39 -6.77
N LEU A 24 0.33 -3.37 -5.91
CA LEU A 24 -0.56 -2.23 -6.05
C LEU A 24 -0.37 -1.52 -7.39
N LYS A 25 0.88 -1.26 -7.76
CA LYS A 25 1.22 -0.59 -9.02
C LYS A 25 0.81 -1.42 -10.22
N GLN A 26 1.02 -2.74 -10.20
CA GLN A 26 0.55 -3.62 -11.28
C GLN A 26 -0.97 -3.57 -11.45
N GLN A 27 -1.71 -3.52 -10.33
CA GLN A 27 -3.16 -3.42 -10.37
C GLN A 27 -3.60 -2.07 -10.94
N LEU A 28 -3.03 -0.96 -10.45
CA LEU A 28 -3.31 0.38 -10.98
C LEU A 28 -2.98 0.48 -12.47
N GLN A 29 -1.87 -0.09 -12.92
CA GLN A 29 -1.52 -0.14 -14.35
C GLN A 29 -2.61 -0.82 -15.17
N LEU A 30 -3.05 -2.01 -14.76
CA LEU A 30 -4.09 -2.76 -15.46
C LEU A 30 -5.41 -1.98 -15.52
N ASP A 31 -5.84 -1.43 -14.39
CA ASP A 31 -7.11 -0.71 -14.28
C ASP A 31 -7.13 0.54 -15.18
N TYR A 32 -6.05 1.34 -15.15
CA TYR A 32 -5.94 2.56 -15.95
C TYR A 32 -5.65 2.29 -17.43
N GLU A 33 -4.87 1.26 -17.77
CA GLU A 33 -4.68 0.85 -19.16
C GLU A 33 -5.96 0.32 -19.79
N GLN A 34 -6.78 -0.39 -19.01
CA GLN A 34 -8.07 -0.87 -19.49
C GLN A 34 -9.03 0.30 -19.75
N ALA A 35 -9.01 1.34 -18.90
CA ALA A 35 -9.82 2.53 -19.08
C ALA A 35 -9.30 3.43 -20.22
N TYR A 36 -7.97 3.53 -20.36
CA TYR A 36 -7.30 4.43 -21.30
C TYR A 36 -6.18 3.72 -22.09
N PRO A 37 -6.53 2.81 -23.01
CA PRO A 37 -5.55 2.04 -23.76
C PRO A 37 -4.61 2.91 -24.60
N ASP A 38 -5.10 4.05 -25.08
CA ASP A 38 -4.32 5.01 -25.87
C ASP A 38 -3.31 5.82 -25.03
N LEU A 39 -3.43 5.78 -23.69
CA LEU A 39 -2.63 6.56 -22.76
C LEU A 39 -1.69 5.70 -21.91
N ARG A 40 -1.43 4.45 -22.30
CA ARG A 40 -0.57 3.51 -21.55
C ARG A 40 0.77 4.12 -21.10
N GLU A 41 1.46 4.81 -22.01
CA GLU A 41 2.76 5.42 -21.70
C GLU A 41 2.63 6.53 -20.64
N ILE A 42 1.55 7.31 -20.69
CA ILE A 42 1.26 8.35 -19.72
C ILE A 42 0.90 7.73 -18.37
N VAL A 43 0.06 6.68 -18.37
CA VAL A 43 -0.30 5.93 -17.15
C VAL A 43 0.96 5.39 -16.47
N HIS A 44 1.88 4.80 -17.22
CA HIS A 44 3.15 4.28 -16.66
C HIS A 44 3.99 5.40 -16.05
N LEU A 45 4.12 6.52 -16.76
CA LEU A 45 4.88 7.68 -16.29
C LEU A 45 4.28 8.27 -15.00
N VAL A 46 2.97 8.45 -14.96
CA VAL A 46 2.25 8.97 -13.78
C VAL A 46 2.44 8.04 -12.59
N LEU A 47 2.33 6.73 -12.78
CA LEU A 47 2.51 5.75 -11.70
C LEU A 47 3.94 5.74 -11.16
N ASP A 48 4.96 5.87 -12.02
CA ASP A 48 6.36 5.99 -11.60
C ASP A 48 6.62 7.29 -10.82
N GLU A 49 6.07 8.41 -11.30
CA GLU A 49 6.22 9.73 -10.67
C GLU A 49 5.53 9.77 -9.29
N GLU A 50 4.29 9.30 -9.21
CA GLU A 50 3.53 9.30 -7.96
C GLU A 50 4.06 8.25 -6.97
N GLU A 51 4.63 7.13 -7.41
CA GLU A 51 5.36 6.21 -6.52
C GLU A 51 6.54 6.92 -5.86
N THR A 52 7.34 7.65 -6.64
CA THR A 52 8.48 8.40 -6.12
C THR A 52 8.03 9.42 -5.09
N LYS A 53 6.96 10.17 -5.37
CA LYS A 53 6.37 11.13 -4.42
C LYS A 53 5.84 10.44 -3.17
N ALA A 54 5.19 9.29 -3.30
CA ALA A 54 4.68 8.54 -2.15
C ALA A 54 5.81 8.13 -1.20
N TRP A 55 6.96 7.72 -1.74
CA TRP A 55 8.16 7.41 -0.96
C TRP A 55 8.78 8.64 -0.28
N GLU A 56 8.71 9.81 -0.90
CA GLU A 56 9.19 11.07 -0.29
C GLU A 56 8.28 11.55 0.85
N LEU A 57 6.98 11.29 0.74
CA LEU A 57 5.97 11.78 1.68
C LEU A 57 5.75 10.83 2.88
N SER A 58 5.97 9.53 2.71
CA SER A 58 5.66 8.53 3.75
C SER A 58 6.56 7.29 3.67
N LEU A 59 6.77 6.69 4.85
CA LEU A 59 7.36 5.34 4.95
C LEU A 59 6.39 4.24 4.50
N PHE A 60 5.12 4.59 4.26
CA PHE A 60 4.04 3.71 3.80
C PHE A 60 3.46 4.24 2.47
N PRO A 61 4.26 4.22 1.39
CA PRO A 61 3.85 4.79 0.11
C PRO A 61 2.63 4.09 -0.49
N HIS A 62 2.40 2.81 -0.21
CA HIS A 62 1.23 2.06 -0.71
C HIS A 62 -0.11 2.60 -0.20
N LEU A 63 -0.13 3.37 0.89
CA LEU A 63 -1.34 4.02 1.40
C LEU A 63 -1.64 5.34 0.70
N LEU A 64 -0.61 6.01 0.18
CA LEU A 64 -0.72 7.33 -0.46
C LEU A 64 -0.76 7.24 -1.98
N LEU A 65 -0.11 6.22 -2.56
CA LEU A 65 0.03 6.05 -4.00
C LEU A 65 -1.32 6.08 -4.72
N PRO A 66 -2.38 5.39 -4.26
CA PRO A 66 -3.69 5.45 -4.93
C PRO A 66 -4.24 6.86 -5.03
N ASP A 67 -4.29 7.58 -3.91
CA ASP A 67 -4.81 8.94 -3.83
C ASP A 67 -4.00 9.91 -4.71
N LEU A 68 -2.67 9.78 -4.70
CA LEU A 68 -1.77 10.60 -5.50
C LEU A 68 -2.01 10.39 -7.00
N VAL A 69 -2.23 9.14 -7.41
CA VAL A 69 -2.52 8.78 -8.79
C VAL A 69 -3.88 9.32 -9.20
N GLU A 70 -4.92 9.14 -8.40
CA GLU A 70 -6.24 9.71 -8.68
C GLU A 70 -6.17 11.22 -8.89
N VAL A 71 -5.51 11.94 -7.98
CA VAL A 71 -5.32 13.39 -8.10
C VAL A 71 -4.52 13.77 -9.35
N HIS A 72 -3.54 12.96 -9.77
CA HIS A 72 -2.79 13.22 -10.99
C HIS A 72 -3.65 12.98 -12.24
N ILE A 73 -4.40 11.88 -12.27
CA ILE A 73 -5.31 11.53 -13.37
C ILE A 73 -6.40 12.60 -13.55
N GLU A 74 -6.96 13.12 -12.46
CA GLU A 74 -7.90 14.24 -12.50
C GLU A 74 -7.27 15.50 -13.12
N LYS A 75 -6.01 15.81 -12.82
CA LYS A 75 -5.27 16.93 -13.45
C LYS A 75 -5.08 16.74 -14.96
N LEU A 76 -5.04 15.50 -15.43
CA LEU A 76 -5.00 15.16 -16.85
C LEU A 76 -6.39 15.25 -17.52
N ASN A 77 -7.43 15.69 -16.80
CA ASN A 77 -8.83 15.71 -17.23
C ASN A 77 -9.38 14.32 -17.58
N LEU A 78 -8.80 13.27 -16.98
CA LEU A 78 -9.24 11.90 -17.10
C LEU A 78 -10.14 11.57 -15.90
N GLN A 79 -11.09 10.64 -16.08
CA GLN A 79 -11.84 10.11 -14.95
C GLN A 79 -10.94 9.17 -14.13
N PRO A 80 -10.88 9.33 -12.80
CA PRO A 80 -10.30 8.32 -11.95
C PRO A 80 -11.05 7.02 -12.17
N VAL A 81 -10.31 5.92 -12.28
CA VAL A 81 -10.93 4.60 -12.35
C VAL A 81 -11.34 4.28 -10.92
N ASP A 82 -12.57 3.77 -10.75
CA ASP A 82 -13.05 3.20 -9.49
C ASP A 82 -12.24 1.91 -9.23
N THR A 83 -11.00 2.13 -8.86
CA THR A 83 -10.07 1.10 -8.44
C THR A 83 -10.65 0.64 -7.11
N ARG A 84 -11.08 -0.62 -7.04
CA ARG A 84 -11.68 -1.21 -5.84
C ARG A 84 -10.61 -1.32 -4.76
N HIS A 85 -10.26 -0.19 -4.16
CA HIS A 85 -9.30 -0.07 -3.07
C HIS A 85 -9.81 -0.71 -1.77
N ASP A 86 -11.09 -1.13 -1.74
CA ASP A 86 -11.70 -1.86 -0.62
C ASP A 86 -10.89 -3.11 -0.22
N ASP A 87 -10.27 -3.81 -1.17
CA ASP A 87 -9.51 -5.04 -0.86
C ASP A 87 -8.12 -4.78 -0.26
N LEU A 88 -7.56 -3.58 -0.38
CA LEU A 88 -6.25 -3.21 0.20
C LEU A 88 -6.34 -2.84 1.68
N LEU A 89 -7.54 -2.48 2.14
CA LEU A 89 -7.86 -2.17 3.53
C LEU A 89 -8.65 -3.28 4.22
N VAL A 90 -8.92 -4.41 3.55
CA VAL A 90 -9.42 -5.59 4.24
C VAL A 90 -8.37 -5.94 5.30
N PRO A 91 -8.74 -5.95 6.60
CA PRO A 91 -7.84 -6.42 7.62
C PRO A 91 -7.51 -7.86 7.23
N HIS A 92 -6.26 -8.11 6.81
CA HIS A 92 -5.75 -9.47 6.84
C HIS A 92 -6.02 -9.94 8.26
N HIS A 93 -6.94 -10.90 8.38
CA HIS A 93 -7.34 -11.48 9.64
C HIS A 93 -6.07 -11.97 10.33
N PHE A 94 -5.49 -11.13 11.19
CA PHE A 94 -4.42 -11.53 12.08
C PHE A 94 -4.98 -12.77 12.79
N PRO A 95 -4.35 -13.95 12.67
CA PRO A 95 -4.78 -15.07 13.48
C PRO A 95 -4.66 -14.60 14.92
N GLU A 96 -5.81 -14.39 15.55
CA GLU A 96 -5.95 -14.05 16.95
C GLU A 96 -5.24 -15.15 17.72
N ILE A 97 -4.01 -14.87 18.17
CA ILE A 97 -3.34 -15.77 19.09
C ILE A 97 -4.07 -15.57 20.42
N ASP A 98 -5.00 -16.48 20.72
CA ASP A 98 -5.72 -16.62 21.98
C ASP A 98 -4.75 -16.80 23.17
N ASN A 99 -4.06 -15.73 23.54
CA ASN A 99 -3.28 -15.64 24.78
C ASN A 99 -3.93 -14.62 25.72
N TYR A 100 -5.26 -14.58 25.76
CA TYR A 100 -5.98 -14.00 26.88
C TYR A 100 -5.82 -14.91 28.10
N GLN A 101 -4.82 -14.66 28.93
CA GLN A 101 -4.85 -15.12 30.32
C GLN A 101 -5.72 -14.14 31.12
N PRO A 102 -6.91 -14.55 31.61
CA PRO A 102 -7.65 -13.75 32.56
C PRO A 102 -6.87 -13.72 33.88
N ALA A 103 -6.39 -12.54 34.27
CA ALA A 103 -5.90 -12.30 35.62
C ALA A 103 -7.10 -12.37 36.58
N PHE A 104 -7.40 -13.57 37.09
CA PHE A 104 -8.34 -13.72 38.19
C PHE A 104 -7.74 -13.03 39.43
N ALA A 105 -8.28 -11.86 39.76
CA ALA A 105 -8.05 -11.20 41.03
C ALA A 105 -8.58 -12.09 42.16
N LEU A 106 -7.68 -12.81 42.83
CA LEU A 106 -7.93 -13.41 44.14
C LEU A 106 -7.90 -12.30 45.19
N CYS A 107 -9.06 -11.77 45.53
CA CYS A 107 -9.27 -11.10 46.82
C CYS A 107 -9.96 -12.09 47.75
N GLY A 108 -9.20 -12.56 48.75
CA GLY A 108 -9.68 -13.23 49.96
C GLY A 108 -9.14 -12.50 51.17
#